data_AF-A0A3D3THN3-F1
#
_entry.id   AF-A0A3D3THN3-F1
#
_cell.length_a   1.000
_cell.length_b   1.000
_cell.length_c   1.000
_cell.angle_alpha   90.00
_cell.angle_beta   90.00
_cell.angle_gamma   90.00
#
_symmetry.space_group_name_H-M   'P 1'
#
loop_
_entity.id
_entity.type
_entity.pdbx_description
1 polymer ?
#
loop_
_entity_poly.entity_id
_entity_poly.type
_entity_poly.pdbx_seq_one_letter_code
_entity_poly.pdbx_strand_id
1 'polypeptide(L)'
;MKHFPILFVSLLLLSCQNNEQKQFTPGELWPDNNGVHINAHGGGVLYDNGRYYWFGEHKTEGEAGNLANVGVHCYSSDNLYDWIDEIG
;
A
#
# COMPACT_ATOMS: atom_id res chain seq x y z
N MET A 1 2.34 48.57 4.66
CA MET A 1 3.22 47.79 5.57
C MET A 1 2.46 47.07 6.71
N LYS A 2 1.12 47.17 6.82
CA LYS A 2 0.33 46.57 7.92
C LYS A 2 -0.18 45.15 7.65
N HIS A 3 -0.16 44.70 6.39
CA HIS A 3 -0.63 43.38 5.95
C HIS A 3 0.46 42.31 5.86
N PHE A 4 1.73 42.72 6.00
CA PHE A 4 2.90 41.82 5.98
C PHE A 4 2.90 40.78 7.12
N PRO A 5 2.60 41.12 8.39
CA PRO A 5 2.55 40.11 9.45
C PRO A 5 1.38 39.13 9.30
N ILE A 6 0.25 39.57 8.71
CA ILE A 6 -0.93 38.72 8.48
C ILE A 6 -0.63 37.65 7.42
N LEU A 7 0.06 38.03 6.33
CA LEU A 7 0.45 37.11 5.27
C LEU A 7 1.46 36.06 5.78
N PHE A 8 2.35 36.45 6.69
CA PHE A 8 3.36 35.57 7.28
C PHE A 8 2.74 34.54 8.24
N VAL A 9 1.73 34.94 9.03
CA VAL A 9 0.98 34.04 9.92
C VAL A 9 0.14 33.04 9.14
N SER A 10 -0.51 33.44 8.03
CA SER A 10 -1.23 32.48 7.18
C SER A 10 -0.32 31.43 6.54
N LEU A 11 0.92 31.78 6.18
CA LEU A 11 1.90 30.83 5.63
C LEU A 11 2.37 29.80 6.67
N LEU A 12 2.50 30.20 7.94
CA LEU A 12 2.86 29.32 9.06
C LEU A 12 1.76 28.31 9.41
N LEU A 13 0.49 28.68 9.25
CA LEU A 13 -0.64 27.76 9.50
C LEU A 13 -0.81 26.68 8.42
N LEU A 14 -0.32 26.93 7.20
CA LEU A 14 -0.32 25.97 6.10
C LEU A 14 0.81 24.91 6.19
N SER A 15 1.79 25.11 7.07
CA SER A 15 2.96 24.22 7.20
C SER A 15 2.66 22.96 8.02
N CYS A 16 1.51 22.90 8.71
CA CYS A 16 1.10 21.73 9.47
C CYS A 16 0.36 20.76 8.53
N GLN A 17 1.11 20.07 7.67
CA GLN A 17 0.56 18.94 6.92
C GLN A 17 0.46 17.74 7.86
N ASN A 18 -0.76 17.30 8.13
CA ASN A 18 -1.01 16.02 8.80
C ASN A 18 -0.52 14.91 7.85
N ASN A 19 0.63 14.32 8.16
CA ASN A 19 0.96 13.02 7.58
C ASN A 19 0.06 11.99 8.26
N GLU A 20 -1.07 11.67 7.63
CA GLU A 20 -1.87 10.53 8.06
C GLU A 20 -0.98 9.28 8.04
N GLN A 21 -0.67 8.78 9.23
CA GLN A 21 0.05 7.52 9.38
C GLN A 21 -0.90 6.40 8.92
N LYS A 22 -0.60 5.76 7.80
CA LYS A 22 -1.34 4.55 7.40
C LYS A 22 -1.13 3.47 8.45
N GLN A 23 -2.22 2.83 8.83
CA GLN A 23 -2.22 1.76 9.81
C GLN A 23 -2.57 0.45 9.12
N PHE A 24 -1.83 -0.60 9.48
CA PHE A 24 -2.23 -1.96 9.13
C PHE A 24 -3.29 -2.45 10.12
N THR A 25 -4.43 -2.89 9.59
CA THR A 25 -5.52 -3.48 10.37
C THR A 25 -5.67 -4.94 9.95
N PRO A 26 -5.17 -5.90 10.74
CA PRO A 26 -5.21 -7.31 10.38
C PRO A 26 -6.63 -7.80 10.10
N GLY A 27 -6.82 -8.49 8.98
CA GLY A 27 -8.11 -9.07 8.58
C GLY A 27 -9.00 -8.15 7.74
N GLU A 28 -8.70 -6.86 7.65
CA GLU A 28 -9.38 -5.94 6.73
C GLU A 28 -8.90 -6.12 5.30
N LEU A 29 -9.75 -5.74 4.34
CA LEU A 29 -9.36 -5.71 2.93
C LEU A 29 -8.20 -4.73 2.74
N TRP A 30 -7.13 -5.24 2.14
CA TRP A 30 -5.97 -4.45 1.76
C TRP A 30 -5.93 -4.34 0.23
N PRO A 31 -6.35 -3.19 -0.35
CA PRO A 31 -6.31 -2.98 -1.78
C PRO A 31 -4.90 -2.59 -2.26
N ASP A 32 -4.55 -3.01 -3.46
CA ASP A 32 -3.40 -2.54 -4.23
C ASP A 32 -3.68 -1.19 -4.92
N ASN A 33 -2.75 -0.76 -5.78
CA ASN A 33 -2.85 0.47 -6.57
C ASN A 33 -4.02 0.49 -7.59
N ASN A 34 -4.61 -0.67 -7.90
CA ASN A 34 -5.78 -0.80 -8.77
C ASN A 34 -7.09 -0.86 -7.97
N GLY A 35 -7.02 -0.84 -6.64
CA GLY A 35 -8.18 -1.03 -5.77
C GLY A 35 -8.59 -2.49 -5.62
N VAL A 36 -7.78 -3.44 -6.11
CA VAL A 36 -8.05 -4.88 -6.03
C VAL A 36 -7.42 -5.42 -4.75
N HIS A 37 -8.10 -6.36 -4.08
CA HIS A 37 -7.57 -6.96 -2.86
C HIS A 37 -6.29 -7.75 -3.16
N ILE A 38 -5.25 -7.51 -2.36
CA ILE A 38 -3.97 -8.23 -2.45
C ILE A 38 -4.19 -9.73 -2.26
N ASN A 39 -3.74 -10.53 -3.23
CA ASN A 39 -3.89 -11.98 -3.28
C ASN A 39 -2.50 -12.65 -3.32
N ALA A 40 -1.84 -12.65 -2.16
CA ALA A 40 -0.49 -13.19 -1.99
C ALA A 40 -0.41 -14.09 -0.74
N HIS A 41 -1.09 -15.23 -0.78
CA HIS A 41 -1.23 -16.13 0.36
C HIS A 41 0.03 -16.97 0.60
N GLY A 42 0.31 -17.30 1.87
CA GLY A 42 1.32 -18.29 2.24
C GLY A 42 2.75 -17.99 1.81
N GLY A 43 3.03 -16.76 1.37
CA GLY A 43 4.33 -16.37 0.84
C GLY A 43 5.15 -15.52 1.81
N GLY A 44 5.87 -14.54 1.28
CA GLY A 44 6.78 -13.71 2.07
C GLY A 44 7.19 -12.42 1.39
N VAL A 45 7.80 -11.53 2.18
CA VAL A 45 8.29 -10.23 1.73
C VAL A 45 9.82 -10.25 1.65
N LEU A 46 10.34 -9.91 0.48
CA LEU A 46 11.76 -9.70 0.20
C LEU A 46 12.05 -8.20 0.13
N TYR A 47 13.16 -7.74 0.70
CA TYR A 47 13.65 -6.37 0.51
C TYR A 47 14.88 -6.39 -0.38
N ASP A 48 14.85 -5.62 -1.47
CA ASP A 48 15.97 -5.45 -2.40
C ASP A 48 16.04 -3.99 -2.89
N ASN A 49 17.24 -3.41 -2.85
CA ASN A 49 17.55 -2.08 -3.42
C ASN A 49 16.54 -0.95 -3.10
N GLY A 50 16.04 -0.89 -1.87
CA GLY A 50 15.10 0.17 -1.46
C GLY A 50 13.64 -0.22 -1.55
N ARG A 51 13.31 -1.39 -2.09
CA ARG A 51 11.94 -1.81 -2.40
C ARG A 51 11.60 -3.15 -1.75
N TYR A 52 10.37 -3.25 -1.29
CA TYR A 52 9.79 -4.49 -0.78
C TYR A 52 9.05 -5.20 -1.90
N TYR A 53 9.13 -6.52 -1.93
CA TYR A 53 8.45 -7.40 -2.87
C TYR A 53 7.72 -8.48 -2.10
N TRP A 54 6.41 -8.55 -2.22
CA TRP A 54 5.58 -9.57 -1.59
C TRP A 54 5.17 -10.60 -2.63
N PHE A 55 5.74 -11.80 -2.49
CA PHE A 55 5.38 -12.96 -3.28
C PHE A 55 4.39 -13.82 -2.51
N GLY A 56 3.41 -14.41 -3.20
CA GLY A 56 2.50 -15.37 -2.60
C GLY A 56 1.66 -16.10 -3.62
N GLU A 57 0.97 -17.14 -3.16
CA GLU A 57 0.04 -17.90 -3.99
C GLU A 57 -1.17 -17.06 -4.37
N HIS A 58 -1.48 -17.00 -5.67
CA HIS A 58 -2.72 -16.41 -6.16
C HIS A 58 -3.86 -17.44 -6.09
N LYS A 59 -4.82 -17.21 -5.20
CA LYS A 59 -5.99 -18.08 -5.02
C LYS A 59 -7.12 -17.67 -5.95
N THR A 60 -7.82 -18.65 -6.54
CA THR A 60 -9.08 -18.39 -7.26
C THR A 60 -10.20 -18.05 -6.28
N GLU A 61 -11.18 -17.23 -6.67
CA GLU A 61 -12.36 -16.96 -5.83
C GLU A 61 -13.29 -18.18 -5.67
N GLY A 62 -14.13 -18.18 -4.62
CA GLY A 62 -15.20 -19.17 -4.39
C GLY A 62 -14.76 -20.45 -3.64
N GLU A 63 -15.63 -21.48 -3.61
CA GLU A 63 -15.35 -22.77 -2.93
C GLU A 63 -14.13 -23.50 -3.50
N ALA A 64 -13.72 -23.17 -4.72
CA ALA A 64 -12.49 -23.64 -5.34
C ALA A 64 -11.23 -22.93 -4.81
N GLY A 65 -11.35 -21.90 -3.97
CA GLY A 65 -10.26 -21.02 -3.54
C GLY A 65 -9.15 -21.68 -2.73
N ASN A 66 -9.30 -22.94 -2.34
CA ASN A 66 -8.19 -23.73 -1.82
C ASN A 66 -7.25 -24.28 -2.90
N LEU A 67 -7.56 -24.12 -4.18
CA LEU A 67 -6.73 -24.56 -5.29
C LEU A 67 -5.77 -23.44 -5.74
N ALA A 68 -4.47 -23.72 -5.67
CA ALA A 68 -3.35 -22.89 -6.12
C ALA A 68 -3.23 -22.80 -7.65
N ASN A 69 -4.34 -22.60 -8.35
CA ASN A 69 -4.38 -22.93 -9.78
C ASN A 69 -3.81 -21.84 -10.70
N VAL A 70 -3.41 -20.69 -10.16
CA VAL A 70 -3.06 -19.50 -10.98
C VAL A 70 -1.59 -19.11 -10.90
N GLY A 71 -0.83 -19.68 -9.95
CA GLY A 71 0.62 -19.46 -9.81
C GLY A 71 1.01 -18.54 -8.65
N VAL A 72 2.13 -17.86 -8.79
CA VAL A 72 2.70 -16.93 -7.80
C VAL A 72 2.43 -15.50 -8.26
N HIS A 73 1.81 -14.70 -7.39
CA HIS A 73 1.63 -13.27 -7.58
C HIS A 73 2.77 -12.48 -6.94
N CYS A 74 3.00 -11.26 -7.40
CA CYS A 74 4.06 -10.39 -6.91
C CYS A 74 3.55 -8.96 -6.79
N TYR A 75 3.66 -8.40 -5.59
CA TYR A 75 3.42 -7.00 -5.31
C TYR A 75 4.72 -6.32 -4.92
N SER A 76 4.82 -5.01 -5.11
CA SER A 76 5.96 -4.25 -4.60
C SER A 76 5.55 -2.97 -3.88
N SER A 77 6.39 -2.50 -2.95
CA SER A 77 6.11 -1.32 -2.13
C SER A 77 7.39 -0.62 -1.69
N ASP A 78 7.34 0.70 -1.56
CA ASP A 78 8.41 1.48 -0.95
C ASP A 78 8.23 1.64 0.57
N ASN A 79 7.00 1.41 1.09
CA ASN A 79 6.62 1.76 2.46
C ASN A 79 5.86 0.68 3.23
N LEU A 80 5.64 -0.50 2.65
CA LEU A 80 4.86 -1.63 3.20
C LEU A 80 3.36 -1.38 3.37
N TYR A 81 2.84 -0.23 2.94
CA TYR A 81 1.42 0.15 3.00
C TYR A 81 0.78 0.22 1.62
N ASP A 82 1.51 0.82 0.69
CA ASP A 82 1.10 1.05 -0.70
C ASP A 82 1.72 -0.01 -1.58
N TRP A 83 0.91 -0.98 -2.00
CA TRP A 83 1.34 -2.10 -2.82
C TRP A 83 0.97 -1.86 -4.29
N ILE A 84 1.94 -2.07 -5.17
CA ILE A 84 1.79 -2.05 -6.62
C ILE A 84 1.71 -3.49 -7.10
N ASP A 85 0.68 -3.82 -7.86
CA ASP A 85 0.61 -5.10 -8.58
C ASP A 85 1.61 -5.11 -9.75
N GLU A 86 2.54 -6.06 -9.73
CA GLU A 86 3.57 -6.20 -10.77
C GLU A 86 3.17 -7.22 -11.85
N ILE A 87 2.06 -7.94 -11.67
CA ILE A 87 1.60 -9.00 -12.57
C ILE A 87 0.11 -8.77 -12.83
N GLY A 88 -0.21 -8.01 -13.87
CA GLY A 88 -1.59 -7.77 -14.31
C GLY A 88 -2.30 -8.98 -14.89
#